data_AF-A0A937XJ14-F1
#
_entry.id   AF-A0A937XJ14-F1
#
_cell.length_a   1.000
_cell.length_b   1.000
_cell.length_c   1.000
_cell.angle_alpha   90.00
_cell.angle_beta   90.00
_cell.angle_gamma   90.00
#
_symmetry.space_group_name_H-M   'P 1'
#
loop_
_entity.id
_entity.type
_entity.pdbx_description
1 polymer ?
#
loop_
_entity_poly.entity_id
_entity_poly.type
_entity_poly.pdbx_seq_one_letter_code
_entity_poly.pdbx_strand_id
1 'polypeptide(L)'
;MTTYAQLPIAFSHGKGVWLYDEQGRRYLDALSGIAVNTLGHAHTGLVAALTDQIQKIIHSSNLFQIPLQEAVAGFLTRISGMDNAFFCNSGLEANEAAIKIARLYGHNRGIDRPEIVVYEKAFHGRSLATLSATGNEKVQKGFEPLVEGFVRAPLNDLASIEQIARDRSNVCAIFIEAIQGEGGINPARLEYL
;
A
#
# COMPACT_ATOMS: atom_id res chain seq x y z
N MET A 1 -0.56 6.62 -24.85
CA MET A 1 0.56 6.21 -23.98
C MET A 1 0.25 4.81 -23.49
N THR A 2 1.12 3.82 -23.73
CA THR A 2 0.88 2.44 -23.31
C THR A 2 1.26 2.32 -21.82
N THR A 3 0.27 2.10 -20.95
CA THR A 3 0.48 2.10 -19.49
C THR A 3 1.11 0.80 -18.97
N TYR A 4 0.97 -0.31 -19.71
CA TYR A 4 1.47 -1.63 -19.33
C TYR A 4 2.13 -2.34 -20.50
N ALA A 5 3.28 -2.98 -20.25
CA ALA A 5 3.90 -3.93 -21.18
C ALA A 5 3.27 -5.31 -20.98
N GLN A 6 2.11 -5.53 -21.61
CA GLN A 6 1.39 -6.80 -21.50
C GLN A 6 2.16 -7.94 -22.19
N LEU A 7 2.25 -9.09 -21.51
CA LEU A 7 2.75 -10.32 -22.11
C LEU A 7 1.67 -10.92 -23.04
N PRO A 8 2.05 -11.62 -24.13
CA PRO A 8 1.10 -12.21 -25.08
C PRO A 8 0.48 -13.51 -24.53
N ILE A 9 -0.18 -13.42 -23.37
CA ILE A 9 -0.85 -14.52 -22.69
C ILE A 9 -2.17 -14.02 -22.11
N ALA A 10 -3.23 -14.80 -22.32
CA ALA A 10 -4.55 -14.54 -21.77
C ALA A 10 -4.98 -15.72 -20.90
N PHE A 11 -5.23 -15.47 -19.62
CA PHE A 11 -5.71 -16.48 -18.68
C PHE A 11 -7.23 -16.57 -18.71
N SER A 12 -7.75 -17.78 -18.83
CA SER A 12 -9.20 -18.06 -18.84
C SER A 12 -9.73 -18.29 -17.43
N HIS A 13 -8.98 -18.99 -16.58
CA HIS A 13 -9.36 -19.27 -15.20
C HIS A 13 -8.15 -19.65 -14.33
N GLY A 14 -8.36 -19.70 -13.02
CA GLY A 14 -7.39 -20.19 -12.05
C GLY A 14 -8.01 -21.09 -10.99
N LYS A 15 -7.20 -21.96 -10.39
CA LYS A 15 -7.59 -22.83 -9.28
C LYS A 15 -6.41 -23.08 -8.35
N GLY A 16 -6.53 -22.70 -7.08
CA GLY A 16 -5.44 -22.75 -6.12
C GLY A 16 -4.25 -21.92 -6.63
N VAL A 17 -3.08 -22.54 -6.74
CA VAL A 17 -1.84 -21.89 -7.23
C VAL A 17 -1.66 -21.96 -8.75
N TRP A 18 -2.68 -22.43 -9.49
CA TRP A 18 -2.57 -22.63 -10.94
C TRP A 18 -3.42 -21.64 -11.72
N LEU A 19 -2.87 -21.15 -12.82
CA LEU A 19 -3.57 -20.42 -13.88
C LEU A 19 -3.64 -21.26 -15.14
N TYR A 20 -4.68 -21.07 -15.94
CA TYR A 20 -4.91 -21.76 -17.20
C TYR A 20 -5.16 -20.73 -18.30
N ASP A 21 -4.47 -20.83 -19.42
CA ASP A 21 -4.72 -19.96 -20.57
C ASP A 21 -5.96 -20.40 -21.37
N GLU A 22 -6.32 -19.64 -22.40
CA GLU A 22 -7.44 -19.95 -23.29
C GLU A 22 -7.25 -21.22 -24.13
N GLN A 23 -6.00 -21.70 -24.26
CA GLN A 23 -5.68 -22.98 -24.92
C GLN A 23 -5.61 -24.14 -23.91
N GLY A 24 -5.91 -23.90 -22.63
CA GLY A 24 -5.89 -24.89 -21.56
C GLY A 24 -4.49 -25.22 -21.03
N ARG A 25 -3.44 -24.50 -21.43
CA ARG A 25 -2.10 -24.69 -20.85
C ARG A 25 -2.10 -24.19 -19.41
N ARG A 26 -1.46 -24.96 -18.53
CA ARG A 26 -1.41 -24.71 -17.09
C ARG A 26 -0.09 -24.05 -16.69
N TYR A 27 -0.17 -23.02 -15.85
CA TYR A 27 0.94 -22.22 -15.36
C TYR A 27 0.92 -22.19 -13.82
N LEU A 28 2.06 -22.40 -13.19
CA LEU A 28 2.21 -22.13 -11.75
C LEU A 28 2.21 -20.62 -11.55
N ASP A 29 1.26 -20.10 -10.77
CA ASP A 29 1.19 -18.67 -10.46
C ASP A 29 2.15 -18.33 -9.31
N ALA A 30 3.42 -18.12 -9.65
CA ALA A 30 4.44 -17.65 -8.71
C ALA A 30 4.45 -16.11 -8.56
N LEU A 31 3.61 -15.39 -9.32
CA LEU A 31 3.49 -13.93 -9.22
C LEU A 31 2.36 -13.52 -8.26
N SER A 32 1.31 -14.36 -8.17
CA SER A 32 0.13 -14.16 -7.32
C SER A 32 -0.53 -12.79 -7.54
N GLY A 33 -0.55 -12.31 -8.79
CA GLY A 33 -1.06 -10.98 -9.10
C GLY A 33 -0.32 -9.84 -8.38
N ILE A 34 1.00 -9.95 -8.25
CA ILE A 34 1.84 -9.05 -7.44
C ILE A 34 1.45 -9.17 -5.95
N ALA A 35 1.54 -10.40 -5.44
CA ALA A 35 1.24 -10.76 -4.04
C ALA A 35 -0.19 -10.47 -3.55
N VAL A 36 -1.17 -10.33 -4.45
CA VAL A 36 -2.58 -10.10 -4.13
C VAL A 36 -3.33 -11.41 -3.84
N ASN A 37 -3.11 -12.45 -4.63
CA ASN A 37 -3.89 -13.70 -4.59
C ASN A 37 -3.34 -14.67 -3.53
N THR A 38 -3.24 -14.22 -2.28
CA THR A 38 -2.58 -14.96 -1.18
C THR A 38 -3.29 -16.25 -0.78
N LEU A 39 -4.61 -16.35 -1.00
CA LEU A 39 -5.40 -17.58 -0.83
C LEU A 39 -5.44 -18.46 -2.09
N GLY A 40 -4.77 -18.02 -3.17
CA GLY A 40 -4.88 -18.61 -4.50
C GLY A 40 -6.20 -18.27 -5.21
N HIS A 41 -6.34 -18.81 -6.41
CA HIS A 41 -7.48 -18.60 -7.29
C HIS A 41 -8.67 -19.50 -6.93
N ALA A 42 -9.89 -18.96 -7.01
CA ALA A 42 -11.13 -19.69 -6.74
C ALA A 42 -11.15 -20.43 -5.38
N HIS A 43 -10.58 -19.80 -4.34
CA HIS A 43 -10.61 -20.35 -2.98
C HIS A 43 -12.06 -20.52 -2.52
N THR A 44 -12.47 -21.76 -2.21
CA THR A 44 -13.88 -22.13 -1.99
C THR A 44 -14.53 -21.32 -0.87
N GLY A 45 -13.82 -21.10 0.23
CA GLY A 45 -14.33 -20.29 1.35
C GLY A 45 -14.48 -18.81 1.00
N LEU A 46 -13.61 -18.26 0.15
CA LEU A 46 -13.67 -16.85 -0.25
C LEU A 46 -14.83 -16.64 -1.25
N VAL A 47 -14.95 -17.54 -2.22
CA VAL A 47 -16.06 -17.52 -3.19
C VAL A 47 -17.41 -17.60 -2.46
N ALA A 48 -17.56 -18.55 -1.53
CA ALA A 48 -18.80 -18.71 -0.78
C ALA A 48 -19.16 -17.44 0.04
N ALA A 49 -18.19 -16.86 0.76
CA ALA A 49 -18.41 -15.66 1.56
C ALA A 49 -18.80 -14.44 0.70
N LEU A 50 -18.13 -14.24 -0.44
CA LEU A 50 -18.45 -13.18 -1.38
C LEU A 50 -19.84 -13.35 -1.99
N THR A 51 -20.19 -14.56 -2.44
CA THR A 51 -21.50 -14.84 -3.02
C THR A 51 -22.63 -14.59 -2.02
N ASP A 52 -22.50 -15.06 -0.78
CA ASP A 52 -23.49 -14.84 0.28
C ASP A 52 -23.72 -13.33 0.55
N GLN A 53 -22.63 -12.54 0.62
CA GLN A 53 -22.76 -11.11 0.91
C GLN A 53 -23.32 -10.32 -0.28
N ILE A 54 -22.91 -10.65 -1.51
CA ILE A 54 -23.40 -10.01 -2.75
C ILE A 54 -24.92 -10.17 -2.91
N GLN A 55 -25.48 -11.30 -2.45
CA GLN A 55 -26.92 -11.56 -2.47
C GLN A 55 -27.69 -10.72 -1.42
N LYS A 56 -27.01 -10.10 -0.46
CA LYS A 56 -27.62 -9.29 0.61
C LYS A 56 -27.44 -7.80 0.35
N ILE A 57 -26.21 -7.31 0.44
CA ILE A 57 -25.87 -5.89 0.24
C ILE A 57 -24.38 -5.74 -0.07
N ILE A 58 -24.06 -4.97 -1.11
CA ILE A 58 -22.68 -4.68 -1.51
C ILE A 58 -22.21 -3.33 -0.94
N HIS A 59 -23.08 -2.32 -0.94
CA HIS A 59 -22.70 -0.95 -0.57
C HIS A 59 -23.87 -0.18 0.03
N SER A 60 -23.64 0.47 1.17
CA SER A 60 -24.59 1.37 1.84
C SER A 60 -24.02 2.78 2.06
N SER A 61 -22.80 3.08 1.63
CA SER A 61 -21.99 4.23 2.08
C SER A 61 -21.65 4.20 3.57
N ASN A 62 -20.76 5.12 3.99
CA ASN A 62 -20.37 5.29 5.39
C ASN A 62 -21.38 6.08 6.24
N LEU A 63 -22.56 6.42 5.68
CA LEU A 63 -23.63 7.12 6.42
C LEU A 63 -24.41 6.19 7.37
N PHE A 64 -24.34 4.88 7.14
CA PHE A 64 -25.03 3.88 7.95
C PHE A 64 -24.03 2.91 8.58
N GLN A 65 -24.47 2.22 9.64
CA GLN A 65 -23.69 1.16 10.26
C GLN A 65 -23.48 -0.01 9.29
N ILE A 66 -22.29 -0.59 9.33
CA ILE A 66 -21.90 -1.73 8.48
C ILE A 66 -21.38 -2.84 9.40
N PRO A 67 -22.26 -3.75 9.91
CA PRO A 67 -21.88 -4.71 10.95
C PRO A 67 -20.69 -5.60 10.60
N LEU A 68 -20.55 -6.02 9.33
CA LEU A 68 -19.39 -6.81 8.89
C LEU A 68 -18.09 -6.01 8.93
N GLN A 69 -18.14 -4.72 8.57
CA GLN A 69 -16.98 -3.83 8.63
C GLN A 69 -16.56 -3.59 10.08
N GLU A 70 -17.53 -3.39 11.00
CA GLU A 70 -17.28 -3.26 12.44
C GLU A 70 -16.66 -4.54 13.03
N ALA A 71 -17.17 -5.71 12.63
CA ALA A 71 -16.61 -6.99 13.07
C ALA A 71 -15.15 -7.18 12.61
N VAL A 72 -14.85 -6.86 11.35
CA VAL A 72 -13.48 -6.92 10.82
C VAL A 72 -12.59 -5.85 11.46
N ALA A 73 -13.10 -4.63 11.67
CA ALA A 73 -12.38 -3.58 12.38
C ALA A 73 -11.97 -4.05 13.78
N GLY A 74 -12.91 -4.58 14.55
CA GLY A 74 -12.67 -5.10 15.90
C GLY A 74 -11.71 -6.29 15.94
N PHE A 75 -11.70 -7.12 14.89
CA PHE A 75 -10.71 -8.18 14.75
C PHE A 75 -9.31 -7.62 14.49
N LEU A 76 -9.17 -6.72 13.51
CA LEU A 76 -7.89 -6.12 13.11
C LEU A 76 -7.27 -5.29 14.24
N THR A 77 -8.06 -4.47 14.94
CA THR A 77 -7.59 -3.66 16.07
C THR A 77 -7.06 -4.53 17.20
N ARG A 78 -7.77 -5.61 17.57
CA ARG A 78 -7.29 -6.56 18.58
C ARG A 78 -5.97 -7.22 18.23
N ILE A 79 -5.79 -7.71 17.00
CA ILE A 79 -4.57 -8.44 16.62
C ILE A 79 -3.38 -7.51 16.36
N SER A 80 -3.63 -6.26 16.01
CA SER A 80 -2.58 -5.25 15.75
C SER A 80 -2.22 -4.44 16.99
N GLY A 81 -3.05 -4.44 18.04
CA GLY A 81 -2.88 -3.57 19.20
C GLY A 81 -3.21 -2.10 18.91
N MET A 82 -3.91 -1.80 17.82
CA MET A 82 -4.37 -0.45 17.45
C MET A 82 -5.80 -0.18 17.94
N ASP A 83 -6.19 1.08 18.03
CA ASP A 83 -7.54 1.46 18.49
C ASP A 83 -8.58 1.54 17.37
N ASN A 84 -8.16 1.91 16.15
CA ASN A 84 -9.05 2.23 15.03
C ASN A 84 -8.56 1.58 13.73
N ALA A 85 -9.50 1.33 12.81
CA ALA A 85 -9.22 0.86 11.46
C ALA A 85 -9.92 1.76 10.43
N PHE A 86 -9.26 2.03 9.32
CA PHE A 86 -9.82 2.74 8.17
C PHE A 86 -9.84 1.79 6.96
N PHE A 87 -11.00 1.65 6.31
CA PHE A 87 -11.15 0.82 5.12
C PHE A 87 -11.22 1.68 3.87
N CYS A 88 -10.48 1.26 2.85
CA CYS A 88 -10.45 1.86 1.52
C CYS A 88 -10.28 0.76 0.47
N ASN A 89 -10.16 1.15 -0.80
CA ASN A 89 -10.27 0.22 -1.93
C ASN A 89 -8.90 -0.18 -2.49
N SER A 90 -7.83 0.52 -2.13
CA SER A 90 -6.50 0.27 -2.66
C SER A 90 -5.40 0.67 -1.68
N GLY A 91 -4.19 0.10 -1.87
CA GLY A 91 -3.02 0.46 -1.07
C GLY A 91 -2.66 1.94 -1.17
N LEU A 92 -2.85 2.58 -2.33
CA LEU A 92 -2.57 4.01 -2.46
C LEU A 92 -3.55 4.88 -1.66
N GLU A 93 -4.82 4.48 -1.53
CA GLU A 93 -5.79 5.22 -0.70
C GLU A 93 -5.47 5.08 0.80
N ALA A 94 -5.02 3.89 1.22
CA ALA A 94 -4.53 3.68 2.58
C ALA A 94 -3.30 4.57 2.86
N ASN A 95 -2.37 4.64 1.91
CA ASN A 95 -1.17 5.45 2.02
C ASN A 95 -1.48 6.96 2.00
N GLU A 96 -2.42 7.43 1.18
CA GLU A 96 -2.94 8.80 1.23
C GLU A 96 -3.53 9.13 2.60
N ALA A 97 -4.33 8.23 3.18
CA ALA A 97 -4.90 8.41 4.51
C ALA A 97 -3.79 8.52 5.58
N ALA A 98 -2.78 7.64 5.54
CA ALA A 98 -1.62 7.69 6.44
C ALA A 98 -0.83 9.01 6.31
N ILE A 99 -0.55 9.46 5.08
CA ILE A 99 0.12 10.74 4.80
C ILE A 99 -0.69 11.92 5.37
N LYS A 100 -2.01 11.92 5.16
CA LYS A 100 -2.90 12.97 5.67
C LYS A 100 -2.91 13.00 7.20
N ILE A 101 -2.99 11.84 7.86
CA ILE A 101 -2.96 11.74 9.31
C ILE A 101 -1.62 12.26 9.85
N ALA A 102 -0.49 11.87 9.24
CA ALA A 102 0.83 12.35 9.65
C ALA A 102 0.95 13.88 9.52
N ARG A 103 0.48 14.47 8.41
CA ARG A 103 0.49 15.93 8.22
C ARG A 103 -0.42 16.64 9.21
N LEU A 104 -1.64 16.14 9.42
CA LEU A 104 -2.57 16.70 10.40
C LEU A 104 -1.98 16.65 11.81
N TYR A 105 -1.31 15.56 12.17
CA TYR A 105 -0.57 15.45 13.42
C TYR A 105 0.53 16.51 13.54
N GLY A 106 1.33 16.71 12.49
CA GLY A 106 2.36 17.76 12.47
C GLY A 106 1.78 19.17 12.66
N HIS A 107 0.71 19.50 11.94
CA HIS A 107 0.01 20.78 12.08
C HIS A 107 -0.55 20.99 13.49
N ASN A 108 -1.16 19.95 14.09
CA ASN A 108 -1.66 20.01 15.47
C ASN A 108 -0.55 20.21 16.50
N ARG A 109 0.72 19.97 16.13
CA ARG A 109 1.91 20.26 16.92
C ARG A 109 2.57 21.61 16.61
N GLY A 110 1.92 22.44 15.79
CA GLY A 110 2.41 23.77 15.42
C GLY A 110 3.45 23.76 14.29
N ILE A 111 3.62 22.65 13.57
CA ILE A 111 4.49 22.60 12.39
C ILE A 111 3.72 23.17 11.19
N ASP A 112 4.18 24.30 10.66
CA ASP A 112 3.54 24.97 9.51
C ASP A 112 3.67 24.16 8.21
N ARG A 113 4.79 23.48 8.02
CA ARG A 113 5.05 22.63 6.84
C ARG A 113 5.52 21.24 7.25
N PRO A 114 4.60 20.34 7.67
CA PRO A 114 4.96 19.00 8.12
C PRO A 114 5.68 18.19 7.05
N GLU A 115 6.75 17.51 7.46
CA GLU A 115 7.58 16.69 6.59
C GLU A 115 7.53 15.22 6.99
N ILE A 116 7.58 14.35 5.99
CA ILE A 116 7.58 12.89 6.17
C ILE A 116 8.85 12.33 5.55
N VAL A 117 9.61 11.55 6.31
CA VAL A 117 10.74 10.81 5.77
C VAL A 117 10.22 9.64 4.94
N VAL A 118 10.70 9.52 3.71
CA VAL A 118 10.41 8.44 2.76
C VAL A 118 11.73 7.87 2.25
N TYR A 119 11.69 6.72 1.57
CA TYR A 119 12.90 6.01 1.19
C TYR A 119 13.18 6.04 -0.31
N GLU A 120 14.46 6.03 -0.65
CA GLU A 120 14.90 5.69 -2.01
C GLU A 120 14.37 4.31 -2.40
N LYS A 121 14.01 4.11 -3.68
CA LYS A 121 13.43 2.85 -4.21
C LYS A 121 12.08 2.43 -3.61
N ALA A 122 11.47 3.23 -2.73
CA ALA A 122 10.16 2.93 -2.18
C ALA A 122 9.05 2.93 -3.25
N PHE A 123 7.93 2.27 -2.98
CA PHE A 123 6.72 2.34 -3.80
C PHE A 123 5.47 2.49 -2.93
N HIS A 124 4.79 3.63 -3.03
CA HIS A 124 3.63 3.95 -2.20
C HIS A 124 2.34 4.17 -3.00
N GLY A 125 2.39 4.13 -4.33
CA GLY A 125 1.24 4.32 -5.19
C GLY A 125 1.50 5.30 -6.33
N ARG A 126 0.41 5.65 -7.02
CA ARG A 126 0.46 6.48 -8.24
C ARG A 126 -0.51 7.67 -8.21
N SER A 127 -1.11 7.99 -7.06
CA SER A 127 -1.77 9.31 -6.87
C SER A 127 -0.69 10.38 -6.68
N LEU A 128 -1.00 11.67 -6.88
CA LEU A 128 0.03 12.72 -6.82
C LEU A 128 0.83 12.72 -5.50
N ALA A 129 0.20 12.53 -4.33
CA ALA A 129 0.94 12.50 -3.06
C ALA A 129 1.73 11.20 -2.89
N THR A 130 1.13 10.03 -3.16
CA THR A 130 1.83 8.73 -3.03
C THR A 130 2.94 8.56 -4.06
N LEU A 131 2.79 9.15 -5.25
CA LEU A 131 3.81 9.23 -6.28
C LEU A 131 4.97 10.12 -5.83
N SER A 132 4.68 11.25 -5.20
CA SER A 132 5.70 12.14 -4.64
C SER A 132 6.48 11.45 -3.52
N ALA A 133 5.81 10.64 -2.70
CA ALA A 133 6.43 9.78 -1.69
C ALA A 133 7.24 8.60 -2.29
N THR A 134 6.85 8.09 -3.45
CA THR A 134 7.48 6.94 -4.13
C THR A 134 8.91 7.24 -4.58
N GLY A 135 9.83 6.31 -4.36
CA GLY A 135 11.27 6.37 -4.58
C GLY A 135 11.77 6.19 -6.03
N ASN A 136 10.94 6.42 -7.06
CA ASN A 136 11.24 6.07 -8.45
C ASN A 136 11.00 7.23 -9.43
N GLU A 137 12.08 7.82 -9.96
CA GLU A 137 12.04 8.95 -10.90
C GLU A 137 11.21 8.67 -12.16
N LYS A 138 11.23 7.43 -12.68
CA LYS A 138 10.50 7.08 -13.89
C LYS A 138 8.99 7.20 -13.72
N VAL A 139 8.49 6.98 -12.49
CA VAL A 139 7.06 7.09 -12.20
C VAL A 139 6.69 8.56 -11.97
N GLN A 140 7.63 9.37 -11.46
CA GLN A 140 7.40 10.80 -11.14
C GLN A 140 7.45 11.71 -12.37
N LYS A 141 8.35 11.41 -13.32
CA LYS A 141 8.66 12.28 -14.46
C LYS A 141 7.41 12.58 -15.30
N GLY A 142 7.15 13.86 -15.53
CA GLY A 142 6.04 14.37 -16.33
C GLY A 142 4.78 14.72 -15.54
N PHE A 143 4.80 14.55 -14.21
CA PHE A 143 3.69 14.91 -13.31
C PHE A 143 4.03 16.10 -12.39
N GLU A 144 5.14 16.79 -12.66
CA GLU A 144 5.57 17.96 -11.89
C GLU A 144 4.60 19.16 -12.05
N PRO A 145 4.48 20.04 -11.02
CA PRO A 145 5.15 20.00 -9.72
C PRO A 145 4.61 18.89 -8.81
N LEU A 146 5.52 18.21 -8.10
CA LEU A 146 5.18 17.16 -7.15
C LEU A 146 4.66 17.75 -5.83
N VAL A 147 3.96 16.93 -5.05
CA VAL A 147 3.53 17.29 -3.69
C VAL A 147 4.76 17.38 -2.80
N GLU A 148 4.98 18.55 -2.21
CA GLU A 148 6.10 18.82 -1.31
C GLU A 148 5.93 18.15 0.07
N GLY A 149 6.96 18.24 0.93
CA GLY A 149 6.93 17.75 2.31
C GLY A 149 7.40 16.30 2.47
N PHE A 150 8.19 15.79 1.52
CA PHE A 150 8.83 14.48 1.60
C PHE A 150 10.35 14.64 1.64
N VAL A 151 11.00 13.97 2.59
CA VAL A 151 12.46 13.97 2.77
C VAL A 151 12.96 12.56 2.50
N ARG A 152 13.90 12.38 1.56
CA ARG A 152 14.39 11.05 1.17
C ARG A 152 15.55 10.60 2.05
N ALA A 153 15.56 9.32 2.42
CA ALA A 153 16.69 8.63 3.04
C ALA A 153 16.98 7.29 2.34
N PRO A 154 18.24 6.81 2.34
CA PRO A 154 18.54 5.45 1.95
C PRO A 154 18.05 4.44 3.01
N LEU A 155 17.51 3.31 2.57
CA LEU A 155 17.11 2.22 3.48
C LEU A 155 18.35 1.65 4.18
N ASN A 156 18.22 1.27 5.45
CA ASN A 156 19.28 0.67 6.26
C ASN A 156 20.46 1.60 6.63
N ASP A 157 20.29 2.92 6.48
CA ASP A 157 21.26 3.95 6.90
C ASP A 157 20.70 4.76 8.07
N LEU A 158 21.01 4.33 9.29
CA LEU A 158 20.57 5.01 10.51
C LEU A 158 21.18 6.40 10.65
N ALA A 159 22.42 6.59 10.21
CA ALA A 159 23.10 7.88 10.31
C ALA A 159 22.39 8.95 9.47
N SER A 160 21.87 8.59 8.30
CA SER A 160 21.03 9.48 7.48
C SER A 160 19.75 9.89 8.21
N ILE A 161 19.09 8.97 8.91
CA ILE A 161 17.86 9.29 9.68
C ILE A 161 18.17 10.22 10.84
N GLU A 162 19.23 9.94 11.59
CA GLU A 162 19.67 10.81 12.69
C GLU A 162 20.04 12.21 12.20
N GLN A 163 20.69 12.32 11.04
CA GLN A 163 21.03 13.62 10.45
C GLN A 163 19.77 14.39 10.05
N ILE A 164 18.80 13.73 9.41
CA ILE A 164 17.51 14.34 9.06
C ILE A 164 16.79 14.84 10.31
N ALA A 165 16.77 14.04 11.38
CA ALA A 165 16.14 14.43 12.64
C ALA A 165 16.82 15.63 13.32
N ARG A 166 18.16 15.76 13.20
CA ARG A 166 18.90 16.92 13.71
C ARG A 166 18.65 18.19 12.90
N ASP A 167 18.63 18.08 11.58
CA ASP A 167 18.62 19.25 10.69
C ASP A 167 17.20 19.76 10.38
N ARG A 168 16.18 18.91 10.54
CA ARG A 168 14.82 19.21 10.08
C ARG A 168 13.79 19.10 11.21
N SER A 169 13.52 20.24 11.83
CA SER A 169 12.52 20.36 12.91
C SER A 169 11.08 20.09 12.46
N ASN A 170 10.81 20.04 11.15
CA ASN A 170 9.47 19.87 10.59
C ASN A 170 9.06 18.40 10.38
N VAL A 171 9.98 17.46 10.58
CA VAL A 171 9.69 16.03 10.40
C VAL A 171 8.72 15.53 11.47
N CYS A 172 7.60 14.96 11.02
CA CYS A 172 6.54 14.45 11.89
C CYS A 172 6.28 12.94 11.75
N ALA A 173 6.84 12.28 10.73
CA ALA A 173 6.69 10.85 10.52
C ALA A 173 7.83 10.26 9.68
N ILE A 174 8.02 8.94 9.82
CA ILE A 174 8.84 8.12 8.92
C ILE A 174 7.90 7.11 8.26
N PHE A 175 7.92 7.06 6.93
CA PHE A 175 7.07 6.17 6.13
C PHE A 175 7.94 5.12 5.43
N ILE A 176 7.91 3.89 5.95
CA ILE A 176 8.83 2.80 5.61
C ILE A 176 8.09 1.54 5.15
N GLU A 177 8.69 0.84 4.19
CA GLU A 177 8.36 -0.55 3.85
C GLU A 177 9.33 -1.49 4.60
N ALA A 178 8.82 -2.46 5.36
CA ALA A 178 9.67 -3.44 6.06
C ALA A 178 10.51 -4.28 5.07
N ILE A 179 9.96 -4.53 3.88
CA ILE A 179 10.68 -5.06 2.72
C ILE A 179 10.23 -4.23 1.53
N GLN A 180 11.14 -3.53 0.86
CA GLN A 180 10.82 -2.83 -0.37
C GLN A 180 10.57 -3.84 -1.49
N GLY A 181 9.31 -3.97 -1.91
CA GLY A 181 8.91 -4.92 -2.94
C GLY A 181 9.43 -4.50 -4.32
N GLU A 182 8.77 -3.49 -4.89
CA GLU A 182 9.09 -2.93 -6.22
C GLU A 182 10.52 -2.39 -6.33
N GLY A 183 11.12 -2.00 -5.20
CA GLY A 183 12.50 -1.53 -5.12
C GLY A 183 13.57 -2.61 -5.34
N GLY A 184 13.18 -3.87 -5.52
CA GLY A 184 14.08 -5.00 -5.78
C GLY A 184 14.20 -5.99 -4.63
N ILE A 185 13.16 -6.14 -3.80
CA ILE A 185 13.16 -7.04 -2.63
C ILE A 185 14.30 -6.70 -1.66
N ASN A 186 14.31 -5.45 -1.18
CA ASN A 186 15.32 -4.99 -0.21
C ASN A 186 14.73 -5.06 1.21
N PRO A 187 15.13 -6.03 2.06
CA PRO A 187 14.66 -6.08 3.44
C PRO A 187 15.30 -4.98 4.30
N ALA A 188 14.50 -4.34 5.15
CA ALA A 188 15.01 -3.55 6.25
C ALA A 188 15.66 -4.51 7.28
N ARG A 189 16.82 -4.11 7.80
CA ARG A 189 17.51 -4.86 8.86
C ARG A 189 16.74 -4.69 10.17
N LEU A 190 16.69 -5.72 11.00
CA LEU A 190 15.94 -5.65 12.25
C LEU A 190 16.53 -4.62 13.22
N GLU A 191 17.85 -4.44 13.24
CA GLU A 191 18.48 -3.39 14.05
C GLU A 191 18.21 -1.97 13.55
N TYR A 192 17.69 -1.85 12.32
CA TYR A 192 17.34 -0.57 11.71
C TYR A 192 15.87 -0.18 11.97
N LEU A 193 14.97 -1.15 12.13
CA LEU A 193 13.55 -0.96 12.45
C LEU A 193 13.33 -0.70 13.94
#